data_AF-A0A022S2H8-F1
#
_entry.id   AF-A0A022S2H8-F1
#
_cell.length_a   1.000
_cell.length_b   1.000
_cell.length_c   1.000
_cell.angle_alpha   90.00
_cell.angle_beta   90.00
_cell.angle_gamma   90.00
#
_symmetry.space_group_name_H-M   'P 1'
#
loop_
_entity.id
_entity.type
_entity.pdbx_description
1 polymer ?
#
loop_
_entity_poly.entity_id
_entity_poly.type
_entity_poly.pdbx_seq_one_letter_code
_entity_poly.pdbx_strand_id
1 'polypeptide(L)'
;MDDDAFVRIDQVLSSLKEKTSSNGLLFGQISFDSSPNRESDNKWFISDDWPHSTYPPWAHGPGYVISQDAARFIVEGHKQRDLMLFKLEDVAVGIWIEEYKKRGRKMKYMNDDRFYNAGCEAEYILAHYQNPRLMPCLWENLNKQHKPDCD
;
A
#
# COMPACT_ATOMS: atom_id res chain seq x y z
N MET A 1 -3.31 0.68 -6.17
CA MET A 1 -2.27 1.42 -6.87
C MET A 1 -2.97 2.47 -7.69
N ASP A 2 -2.46 3.68 -7.56
CA ASP A 2 -3.03 4.87 -8.18
C ASP A 2 -2.61 4.96 -9.65
N ASP A 3 -3.36 5.71 -10.46
CA ASP A 3 -3.11 5.86 -11.89
C ASP A 3 -1.96 6.83 -12.22
N ASP A 4 -1.47 7.55 -11.21
CA ASP A 4 -0.27 8.39 -11.23
C ASP A 4 0.94 7.73 -10.53
N ALA A 5 0.92 6.41 -10.34
CA ALA A 5 2.04 5.63 -9.81
C ALA A 5 2.72 4.77 -10.89
N PHE A 6 4.05 4.89 -11.00
CA PHE A 6 4.89 4.04 -11.86
C PHE A 6 5.58 2.96 -11.02
N VAL A 7 5.50 1.69 -11.43
CA VAL A 7 5.97 0.55 -10.63
C VAL A 7 6.98 -0.34 -11.38
N ARG A 8 8.03 -0.74 -10.66
CA ARG A 8 9.05 -1.72 -11.05
C ARG A 8 8.62 -3.13 -10.69
N ILE A 9 7.83 -3.75 -11.56
CA ILE A 9 7.34 -5.12 -11.34
C ILE A 9 8.48 -6.13 -11.14
N ASP A 10 9.61 -5.94 -11.82
CA ASP A 10 10.81 -6.78 -11.65
C ASP A 10 11.34 -6.74 -10.20
N GLN A 11 11.41 -5.55 -9.60
CA GLN A 11 11.86 -5.36 -8.22
C GLN A 11 10.85 -5.88 -7.20
N VAL A 12 9.55 -5.69 -7.47
CA VAL A 12 8.48 -6.30 -6.66
C VAL A 12 8.65 -7.83 -6.65
N LEU A 13 8.79 -8.45 -7.81
CA LEU A 13 8.95 -9.91 -7.93
C LEU A 13 10.25 -10.40 -7.28
N SER A 14 11.36 -9.68 -7.45
CA SER A 14 12.63 -10.00 -6.78
C SER A 14 12.48 -9.97 -5.25
N SER A 15 11.85 -8.92 -4.72
CA SER A 15 11.59 -8.76 -3.28
C SER A 15 10.68 -9.85 -2.70
N LEU A 16 9.76 -10.38 -3.51
CA LEU A 16 8.85 -11.46 -3.11
C LEU A 16 9.49 -12.86 -3.21
N LYS A 17 10.38 -13.10 -4.18
CA LYS A 17 11.04 -14.41 -4.40
C LYS A 17 11.84 -14.87 -3.19
N GLU A 18 12.46 -13.95 -2.47
CA GLU A 18 13.27 -14.26 -1.28
C GLU A 18 12.43 -14.64 -0.05
N LYS A 19 11.10 -14.48 -0.13
CA LYS A 19 10.23 -14.38 1.05
C LYS A 19 8.96 -15.21 0.92
N THR A 20 9.02 -16.37 0.25
CA THR A 20 7.94 -17.36 0.16
C THR A 20 7.54 -17.89 1.54
N SER A 21 6.61 -17.20 2.19
CA SER A 21 5.90 -17.69 3.36
C SER A 21 4.45 -17.92 2.93
N SER A 22 3.86 -19.05 3.28
CA SER A 22 2.45 -19.36 3.02
C SER A 22 1.46 -18.58 3.92
N ASN A 23 1.90 -17.46 4.50
CA ASN A 23 1.15 -16.66 5.47
C ASN A 23 0.73 -15.33 4.82
N GLY A 24 -0.17 -14.60 5.49
CA GLY A 24 -0.57 -13.26 5.09
C GLY A 24 0.61 -12.32 4.87
N LEU A 25 0.53 -11.47 3.86
CA LEU A 25 1.52 -10.44 3.53
C LEU A 25 0.85 -9.10 3.23
N LEU A 26 1.45 -8.02 3.76
CA LEU A 26 1.28 -6.65 3.29
C LEU A 26 2.68 -6.09 2.96
N PHE A 27 2.90 -5.68 1.72
CA PHE A 27 4.17 -5.15 1.22
C PHE A 27 3.97 -3.79 0.55
N GLY A 28 4.74 -2.79 0.97
CA GLY A 28 4.72 -1.43 0.43
C GLY A 28 5.41 -0.47 1.41
N GLN A 29 5.09 0.82 1.33
CA GLN A 29 5.44 1.75 2.40
C GLN A 29 4.38 1.66 3.50
N ILE A 30 4.77 1.27 4.71
CA ILE A 30 3.86 0.93 5.81
C ILE A 30 3.95 1.99 6.90
N SER A 31 2.79 2.55 7.26
CA SER A 31 2.65 3.40 8.43
C SER A 31 2.28 2.56 9.65
N PHE A 32 3.18 2.48 10.63
CA PHE A 32 2.94 1.74 11.88
C PHE A 32 2.31 2.61 12.98
N ASP A 33 2.67 3.89 13.02
CA ASP A 33 2.32 4.82 14.08
C ASP A 33 1.61 6.05 13.51
N SER A 34 0.39 5.85 13.02
CA SER A 34 -0.44 6.91 12.43
C SER A 34 -1.72 7.13 13.22
N SER A 35 -2.27 8.34 13.10
CA SER A 35 -3.46 8.78 13.81
C SER A 35 -4.43 9.48 12.85
N PRO A 36 -5.74 9.42 13.12
CA PRO A 36 -6.75 10.17 12.37
C PRO A 36 -6.48 11.67 12.44
N ASN A 37 -6.57 12.34 11.29
CA ASN A 37 -6.59 13.80 11.25
C ASN A 37 -7.98 14.30 11.74
N ARG A 38 -7.98 15.15 12.76
CA ARG A 38 -9.19 15.70 13.40
C ARG A 38 -9.52 17.14 13.01
N GLU A 39 -8.77 17.72 12.08
CA GLU A 39 -8.99 19.06 11.55
C GLU A 39 -10.07 18.99 10.46
N SER A 40 -11.22 19.64 10.67
CA SER A 40 -12.41 19.47 9.83
C SER A 40 -12.28 20.02 8.40
N ASP A 41 -11.29 20.89 8.16
CA ASP A 41 -10.93 21.45 6.85
C ASP A 41 -9.91 20.60 6.08
N ASN A 42 -9.36 19.55 6.71
CA ASN A 42 -8.41 18.66 6.05
C ASN A 42 -9.12 17.66 5.12
N LYS A 43 -8.56 17.44 3.92
CA LYS A 43 -9.04 16.42 2.97
C LYS A 43 -9.20 15.03 3.64
N TRP A 44 -8.28 14.72 4.54
CA TRP A 44 -8.17 13.45 5.26
C TRP A 44 -8.83 13.47 6.64
N PHE A 45 -9.67 14.47 6.92
CA PHE A 45 -10.44 14.55 8.15
C PHE A 45 -11.23 13.27 8.42
N ILE A 46 -11.13 12.80 9.65
CA ILE A 46 -11.91 11.70 10.23
C ILE A 46 -12.60 12.20 11.50
N SER A 47 -13.93 12.15 11.48
CA SER A 47 -14.81 12.45 12.61
C SER A 47 -14.62 11.45 13.75
N ASP A 48 -15.21 11.76 14.89
CA ASP A 48 -15.20 10.91 16.10
C ASP A 48 -15.85 9.53 15.90
N ASP A 49 -16.43 9.26 14.72
CA ASP A 49 -16.92 7.94 14.29
C ASP A 49 -15.81 6.86 14.31
N TRP A 50 -14.55 7.25 14.20
CA TRP A 50 -13.42 6.41 14.59
C TRP A 50 -12.99 6.79 16.02
N PRO A 51 -13.31 5.98 17.05
CA PRO A 51 -13.09 6.36 18.45
C PRO A 51 -11.64 6.16 18.91
N HIS A 52 -10.81 5.47 18.12
CA HIS A 52 -9.44 5.17 18.51
C HIS A 52 -8.49 6.33 18.21
N SER A 53 -7.45 6.47 19.02
CA SER A 53 -6.42 7.50 18.84
C SER A 53 -5.45 7.20 17.70
N THR A 54 -5.34 5.93 17.29
CA THR A 54 -4.41 5.48 16.24
C THR A 54 -5.10 4.56 15.24
N TYR A 55 -4.47 4.36 14.09
CA TYR A 55 -4.84 3.32 13.13
C TYR A 55 -4.01 2.05 13.36
N PRO A 56 -4.52 0.86 12.98
CA PRO A 56 -3.67 -0.30 12.81
C PRO A 56 -2.69 -0.08 11.64
N PRO A 57 -1.59 -0.87 11.54
CA PRO A 57 -0.64 -0.70 10.45
C PRO A 57 -1.29 -0.83 9.07
N TRP A 58 -1.05 0.15 8.20
CA TRP A 58 -1.58 0.22 6.84
C TRP A 58 -0.49 0.61 5.85
N ALA A 59 -0.69 0.29 4.57
CA ALA A 59 0.26 0.64 3.51
C ALA A 59 -0.28 1.79 2.68
N HIS A 60 0.60 2.72 2.30
CA HIS A 60 0.20 3.94 1.62
C HIS A 60 -0.39 3.71 0.21
N GLY A 61 -1.40 4.51 -0.13
CA GLY A 61 -2.23 4.40 -1.34
C GLY A 61 -1.55 4.28 -2.70
N PRO A 62 -0.37 4.90 -2.97
CA PRO A 62 0.24 4.87 -4.30
C PRO A 62 0.43 3.46 -4.82
N GLY A 63 0.73 2.51 -3.94
CA GLY A 63 0.57 1.10 -4.24
C GLY A 63 1.13 0.19 -3.15
N TYR A 64 0.54 -0.99 -3.03
CA TYR A 64 0.99 -2.06 -2.15
C TYR A 64 0.57 -3.42 -2.71
N VAL A 65 1.19 -4.46 -2.17
CA VAL A 65 0.90 -5.87 -2.48
C VAL A 65 0.33 -6.53 -1.24
N ILE A 66 -0.79 -7.23 -1.41
CA ILE A 66 -1.36 -8.12 -0.39
C ILE A 66 -1.30 -9.56 -0.87
N SER A 67 -1.11 -10.50 0.06
CA SER A 67 -1.20 -11.93 -0.25
C SER A 67 -2.62 -12.34 -0.66
N GLN A 68 -2.71 -13.44 -1.43
CA GLN A 68 -3.97 -13.94 -1.95
C GLN A 68 -4.99 -14.30 -0.83
N ASP A 69 -4.53 -14.83 0.29
CA ASP A 69 -5.37 -15.24 1.42
C ASP A 69 -5.92 -14.03 2.21
N ALA A 70 -5.14 -12.94 2.32
CA ALA A 70 -5.61 -11.67 2.84
C ALA A 70 -6.64 -11.04 1.90
N ALA A 71 -6.38 -11.03 0.58
CA ALA A 71 -7.33 -10.56 -0.42
C ALA A 71 -8.65 -11.37 -0.38
N ARG A 72 -8.57 -12.71 -0.28
CA ARG A 72 -9.74 -13.57 -0.17
C ARG A 72 -10.56 -13.27 1.07
N PHE A 73 -9.90 -13.09 2.21
CA PHE A 73 -10.55 -12.68 3.45
C PHE A 73 -11.32 -11.37 3.29
N ILE A 74 -10.71 -10.35 2.67
CA ILE A 74 -11.34 -9.05 2.44
C ILE A 74 -12.58 -9.21 1.54
N VAL A 75 -12.46 -9.96 0.44
CA VAL A 75 -13.59 -10.20 -0.48
C VAL A 75 -14.74 -10.94 0.21
N GLU A 76 -14.45 -11.98 1.01
CA GLU A 76 -15.45 -12.74 1.75
C GLU A 76 -16.14 -11.88 2.82
N GLY A 77 -15.35 -11.16 3.62
CA GLY A 77 -15.87 -10.28 4.66
C GLY A 77 -16.70 -9.12 4.10
N HIS A 78 -16.30 -8.55 2.96
CA HIS A 78 -17.09 -7.53 2.28
C HIS A 78 -18.44 -8.08 1.79
N LYS A 79 -18.46 -9.26 1.17
CA LYS A 79 -19.72 -9.93 0.74
C LYS A 79 -20.67 -10.20 1.91
N GLN A 80 -20.12 -10.55 3.07
CA GLN A 80 -20.87 -10.83 4.29
C GLN A 80 -21.29 -9.55 5.05
N ARG A 81 -20.74 -8.38 4.67
CA ARG A 81 -20.88 -7.10 5.40
C ARG A 81 -20.32 -7.17 6.82
N ASP A 82 -19.30 -7.99 7.01
CA ASP A 82 -18.60 -8.22 8.29
C ASP A 82 -17.44 -7.24 8.51
N LEU A 83 -17.06 -6.50 7.47
CA LEU A 83 -15.94 -5.56 7.51
C LEU A 83 -16.46 -4.13 7.58
N MET A 84 -15.88 -3.35 8.50
CA MET A 84 -16.19 -1.93 8.63
C MET A 84 -15.78 -1.20 7.35
N LEU A 85 -16.71 -0.45 6.75
CA LEU A 85 -16.38 0.48 5.67
C LEU A 85 -15.71 1.71 6.27
N PHE A 86 -14.62 2.15 5.65
CA PHE A 86 -13.85 3.30 6.12
C PHE A 86 -13.55 4.23 4.94
N LYS A 87 -13.54 5.55 5.20
CA LYS A 87 -13.43 6.59 4.17
C LYS A 87 -12.10 6.53 3.39
N LEU A 88 -11.01 6.24 4.10
CA LEU A 88 -9.66 6.16 3.54
C LEU A 88 -9.40 4.70 3.17
N GLU A 89 -9.24 4.39 1.89
CA GLU A 89 -9.17 3.01 1.40
C GLU A 89 -7.93 2.27 1.89
N ASP A 90 -6.78 2.94 1.87
CA ASP A 90 -5.50 2.44 2.35
C ASP A 90 -5.55 2.08 3.85
N VAL A 91 -6.10 2.97 4.67
CA VAL A 91 -6.38 2.72 6.09
C VAL A 91 -7.43 1.62 6.25
N ALA A 92 -8.46 1.56 5.40
CA ALA A 92 -9.48 0.50 5.44
C ALA A 92 -8.85 -0.89 5.26
N VAL A 93 -7.91 -1.03 4.31
CA VAL A 93 -7.17 -2.27 4.11
C VAL A 93 -6.35 -2.64 5.35
N GLY A 94 -5.70 -1.68 6.02
CA GLY A 94 -5.03 -1.90 7.30
C GLY A 94 -5.98 -2.39 8.41
N ILE A 95 -7.17 -1.80 8.50
CA ILE A 95 -8.22 -2.22 9.44
C ILE A 95 -8.68 -3.65 9.16
N TRP A 96 -8.93 -4.01 7.90
CA TRP A 96 -9.34 -5.37 7.54
C TRP A 96 -8.22 -6.39 7.76
N ILE A 97 -6.96 -5.99 7.55
CA ILE A 97 -5.79 -6.81 7.88
C ILE A 97 -5.67 -7.05 9.39
N GLU A 98 -6.02 -6.06 10.21
CA GLU A 98 -6.06 -6.25 11.66
C GLU A 98 -7.17 -7.23 12.07
N GLU A 99 -8.34 -7.20 11.43
CA GLU A 99 -9.39 -8.21 11.63
C GLU A 99 -8.95 -9.61 11.16
N TYR A 100 -8.23 -9.69 10.03
CA TYR A 100 -7.61 -10.93 9.55
C TYR A 100 -6.68 -11.52 10.63
N LYS A 101 -5.88 -10.70 11.30
CA LYS A 101 -4.98 -11.12 12.38
C LYS A 101 -5.74 -11.54 13.64
N LYS A 102 -6.76 -10.79 14.05
CA LYS A 102 -7.61 -11.12 15.22
C LYS A 102 -8.29 -12.48 15.09
N ARG A 103 -8.55 -12.93 13.85
CA ARG A 103 -9.06 -14.30 13.55
C ARG A 103 -7.97 -15.38 13.58
N GLY A 104 -6.80 -15.10 14.16
CA GLY A 104 -5.72 -16.07 14.39
C GLY A 104 -4.80 -16.29 13.18
N ARG A 105 -4.93 -15.49 12.12
CA ARG A 105 -4.10 -15.63 10.92
C ARG A 105 -2.82 -14.80 11.04
N LYS A 106 -1.71 -15.34 10.53
CA LYS A 106 -0.41 -14.65 10.57
C LYS A 106 -0.31 -13.62 9.44
N MET A 107 0.11 -12.41 9.77
CA MET A 107 0.37 -11.34 8.81
C MET A 107 1.83 -10.88 8.91
N LYS A 108 2.52 -10.84 7.77
CA LYS A 108 3.85 -10.26 7.63
C LYS A 108 3.73 -8.88 7.03
N TYR A 109 4.38 -7.91 7.66
CA TYR A 109 4.52 -6.56 7.14
C TYR A 109 5.92 -6.44 6.52
N MET A 110 6.00 -6.06 5.25
CA MET A 110 7.23 -5.74 4.55
C MET A 110 7.21 -4.25 4.24
N ASN A 111 7.87 -3.44 5.08
CA ASN A 111 8.07 -2.03 4.79
C ASN A 111 9.25 -1.88 3.83
N ASP A 112 9.09 -1.07 2.80
CA ASP A 112 10.15 -0.72 1.86
C ASP A 112 9.98 0.73 1.39
N ASP A 113 10.91 1.58 1.81
CA ASP A 113 10.84 3.02 1.56
C ASP A 113 11.07 3.39 0.08
N ARG A 114 11.48 2.41 -0.75
CA ARG A 114 11.52 2.56 -2.22
C ARG A 114 10.13 2.60 -2.85
N PHE A 115 9.07 2.39 -2.07
CA PHE A 115 7.71 2.79 -2.42
C PHE A 115 7.54 4.27 -2.09
N TYR A 116 8.01 5.15 -2.98
CA TYR A 116 8.02 6.58 -2.73
C TYR A 116 6.62 7.17 -2.84
N ASN A 117 6.08 7.60 -1.71
CA ASN A 117 4.78 8.28 -1.63
C ASN A 117 4.72 9.66 -2.26
N ALA A 118 5.85 10.30 -2.53
CA ALA A 118 5.87 11.59 -3.19
C ALA A 118 7.18 11.78 -3.97
N GLY A 119 7.07 11.82 -5.30
CA GLY A 119 8.20 12.08 -6.18
C GLY A 119 8.81 10.80 -6.77
N CYS A 120 10.05 10.94 -7.24
CA CYS A 120 10.82 9.89 -7.91
C CYS A 120 12.29 10.09 -7.55
N GLU A 121 12.90 9.09 -6.93
CA GLU A 121 14.34 9.02 -6.68
C GLU A 121 14.90 7.75 -7.32
N ALA A 122 16.21 7.75 -7.59
CA ALA A 122 16.87 6.54 -8.08
C ALA A 122 16.60 5.34 -7.16
N GLU A 123 16.53 4.16 -7.77
CA GLU A 123 16.26 2.87 -7.10
C GLU A 123 14.84 2.68 -6.57
N TYR A 124 13.87 3.48 -7.03
CA TYR A 124 12.45 3.27 -6.72
C TYR A 124 11.95 1.87 -7.07
N ILE A 125 11.07 1.32 -6.22
CA ILE A 125 10.15 0.25 -6.59
C ILE A 125 8.86 0.85 -7.14
N LEU A 126 8.38 1.91 -6.50
CA LEU A 126 7.21 2.65 -6.93
C LEU A 126 7.51 4.15 -6.80
N ALA A 127 7.21 4.91 -7.85
CA ALA A 127 7.29 6.36 -7.88
C ALA A 127 5.88 6.94 -8.05
N HIS A 128 5.47 7.83 -7.16
CA HIS A 128 4.12 8.43 -7.13
C HIS A 128 4.10 9.84 -7.73
N TYR A 129 2.92 10.38 -8.03
CA TYR A 129 2.70 11.68 -8.70
C TYR A 129 3.37 11.80 -10.07
N GLN A 130 3.37 10.71 -10.83
CA GLN A 130 3.93 10.68 -12.18
C GLN A 130 2.91 11.19 -13.19
N ASN A 131 3.30 12.21 -13.94
CA ASN A 131 2.48 12.74 -15.02
C ASN A 131 2.33 11.68 -16.14
N PRO A 132 1.17 11.59 -16.82
CA PRO A 132 1.00 10.68 -17.97
C PRO A 132 2.09 10.80 -19.04
N ARG A 133 2.73 11.96 -19.20
CA ARG A 133 3.86 12.16 -20.13
C ARG A 133 5.19 11.61 -19.63
N LEU A 134 5.36 11.46 -18.32
CA LEU A 134 6.57 10.90 -17.69
C LEU A 134 6.54 9.37 -17.68
N MET A 135 5.35 8.75 -17.60
CA MET A 135 5.22 7.29 -17.57
C MET A 135 5.94 6.56 -18.73
N PRO A 136 5.82 7.01 -20.00
CA PRO A 136 6.56 6.40 -21.10
C PRO A 136 8.07 6.64 -21.00
N CYS A 137 8.51 7.81 -20.50
CA CYS A 137 9.93 8.10 -20.31
C CYS A 137 10.56 7.17 -19.26
N LEU A 138 9.90 6.99 -18.12
CA LEU A 138 10.33 6.06 -17.07
C LEU A 138 10.40 4.62 -17.62
N TRP A 139 9.41 4.21 -18.40
CA TRP A 139 9.39 2.90 -19.06
C TRP A 139 10.51 2.72 -20.09
N GLU A 140 10.78 3.74 -20.91
CA GLU A 140 11.87 3.70 -21.88
C GLU A 140 13.25 3.68 -21.23
N ASN A 141 13.47 4.51 -20.21
CA ASN A 141 14.71 4.53 -19.44
C ASN A 141 14.95 3.17 -18.77
N LEU A 142 13.90 2.59 -18.19
CA LEU A 142 13.96 1.25 -17.61
C LEU A 142 14.36 0.21 -18.65
N ASN A 143 13.71 0.17 -19.81
CA ASN A 143 13.97 -0.85 -20.82
C ASN A 143 15.33 -0.69 -21.51
N LYS A 144 15.72 0.55 -21.82
CA LYS A 144 16.95 0.83 -22.57
C LYS A 144 18.18 0.77 -21.67
N GLN A 145 18.08 1.39 -20.50
CA GLN A 145 19.23 1.62 -19.63
C GLN A 145 19.31 0.64 -18.47
N HIS A 146 18.23 -0.09 -18.17
CA HIS A 146 18.08 -0.91 -16.96
C HIS A 146 18.29 -0.10 -15.67
N LYS A 147 18.11 1.22 -15.74
CA LYS A 147 18.32 2.14 -14.63
C LYS A 147 16.99 2.69 -14.11
N PRO A 148 16.84 2.80 -12.78
CA PRO A 148 15.70 3.45 -12.13
C PRO A 148 15.84 4.98 -12.13
N ASP A 149 16.16 5.60 -13.27
CA ASP A 149 16.38 7.05 -13.34
C ASP A 149 15.09 7.79 -13.72
N CYS A 150 14.89 8.93 -13.06
CA CYS A 150 13.71 9.79 -13.22
C CYS A 150 13.95 10.97 -14.18
N ASP A 151 15.19 11.10 -14.69
CA ASP A 151 15.67 12.16 -15.60
C ASP A 151 15.69 11.72 -17.07
#